data_AF-A0A6G6GKR0-F1
#
_entry.id   AF-A0A6G6GKR0-F1
#
_cell.length_a   1.000
_cell.length_b   1.000
_cell.length_c   1.000
_cell.angle_alpha   90.00
_cell.angle_beta   90.00
_cell.angle_gamma   90.00
#
_symmetry.space_group_name_H-M   'P 1'
#
loop_
_entity.id
_entity.type
_entity.pdbx_description
1 polymer ?
#
loop_
_entity_poly.entity_id
_entity_poly.type
_entity_poly.pdbx_seq_one_letter_code
_entity_poly.pdbx_strand_id
1 'polypeptide(L)'
;MSFFKYILSKAFVKQLLFAIVGLIVLSFLVLWWLRSTTNHGQQIEVPDLAKRTLGEVEDILDENDLRYVILDSANFNPDYPRFSVIEQLPRAGKFVKEDRKIYLTLNPSGYRKVKIPDVVGKTSRQAEPTLKAMGFKIGKVTTKPHMSDQVLEIRHAGSKITPGTELEITSTIDLIIGDESLSRINRNSNEENENEGSQTPVNSEELEGNGAR
;
A
#
# COMPACT_ATOMS: atom_id res chain seq x y z
N MET A 1 -35.96 74.17 -11.55
CA MET A 1 -34.53 74.49 -11.87
C MET A 1 -33.70 74.89 -10.65
N SER A 2 -33.97 74.39 -9.43
CA SER A 2 -33.20 74.74 -8.22
C SER A 2 -32.05 73.75 -7.92
N PHE A 3 -32.23 72.49 -8.31
CA PHE A 3 -31.29 71.39 -8.02
C PHE A 3 -29.92 71.57 -8.70
N PHE A 4 -29.89 71.94 -10.00
CA PHE A 4 -28.64 72.19 -10.73
C PHE A 4 -27.87 73.42 -10.21
N LYS A 5 -28.57 74.46 -9.72
CA LYS A 5 -27.91 75.62 -9.09
C LYS A 5 -27.27 75.27 -7.74
N TYR A 6 -27.85 74.31 -7.01
CA TYR A 6 -27.31 73.80 -5.75
C TYR A 6 -26.06 72.94 -5.96
N ILE A 7 -26.07 72.05 -6.96
CA ILE A 7 -24.92 71.19 -7.31
C ILE A 7 -23.71 72.02 -7.79
N LEU A 8 -23.93 73.18 -8.42
CA LEU A 8 -22.86 74.11 -8.81
C LEU A 8 -22.53 75.17 -7.74
N SER A 9 -23.13 75.09 -6.55
CA SER A 9 -22.84 76.04 -5.46
C SER A 9 -21.42 75.86 -4.93
N LYS A 10 -20.75 76.97 -4.60
CA LYS A 10 -19.42 76.97 -3.96
C LYS A 10 -19.38 76.15 -2.67
N ALA A 11 -20.50 76.06 -1.94
CA ALA A 11 -20.60 75.25 -0.72
C ALA A 11 -20.65 73.74 -1.02
N PHE A 12 -21.43 73.33 -2.02
CA PHE A 12 -21.53 71.94 -2.44
C PHE A 12 -20.21 71.42 -3.00
N VAL A 13 -19.56 72.20 -3.88
CA VAL A 13 -18.24 71.84 -4.44
C VAL A 13 -17.18 71.67 -3.35
N LYS A 14 -17.19 72.52 -2.30
CA LYS A 14 -16.30 72.35 -1.14
C LYS A 14 -16.57 71.06 -0.37
N GLN A 15 -17.83 70.74 -0.08
CA GLN A 15 -18.18 69.47 0.61
C GLN A 15 -17.84 68.24 -0.24
N LEU A 16 -18.08 68.30 -1.55
CA LEU A 16 -17.70 67.25 -2.49
C LEU A 16 -16.18 67.06 -2.53
N LEU A 17 -15.42 68.15 -2.53
CA LEU A 17 -13.95 68.10 -2.44
C LEU A 17 -13.50 67.45 -1.11
N PHE A 18 -14.08 67.86 0.02
CA PHE A 18 -13.78 67.24 1.33
C PHE A 18 -14.16 65.75 1.36
N ALA A 19 -15.28 65.37 0.75
CA ALA A 19 -15.70 63.98 0.65
C ALA A 19 -14.72 63.16 -0.21
N ILE A 20 -14.25 63.70 -1.35
CA ILE A 20 -13.25 63.07 -2.20
C ILE A 20 -11.92 62.92 -1.46
N VAL A 21 -11.45 63.97 -0.78
CA VAL A 21 -10.22 63.92 0.02
C VAL A 21 -10.36 62.90 1.15
N GLY A 22 -11.48 62.90 1.86
CA GLY A 22 -11.78 61.92 2.91
C GLY A 22 -11.78 60.50 2.37
N LEU A 23 -12.34 60.27 1.18
CA LEU A 23 -12.37 58.96 0.53
C LEU A 23 -10.96 58.52 0.10
N ILE A 24 -10.13 59.42 -0.42
CA ILE A 24 -8.73 59.16 -0.77
C ILE A 24 -7.94 58.78 0.50
N VAL A 25 -8.08 59.56 1.58
CA VAL A 25 -7.40 59.31 2.86
C VAL A 25 -7.85 57.98 3.46
N LEU A 26 -9.16 57.70 3.47
CA LEU A 26 -9.71 56.43 3.95
C LEU A 26 -9.17 55.26 3.12
N SER A 27 -9.17 55.37 1.80
CA SER A 27 -8.64 54.34 0.90
C SER A 27 -7.15 54.10 1.16
N PHE A 28 -6.37 55.17 1.38
CA PHE A 28 -4.95 55.08 1.72
C PHE A 28 -4.72 54.39 3.07
N LEU A 29 -5.50 54.73 4.11
CA LEU A 29 -5.43 54.09 5.42
C LEU A 29 -5.78 52.60 5.36
N VAL A 30 -6.84 52.24 4.61
CA VAL A 30 -7.25 50.85 4.42
C VAL A 30 -6.17 50.07 3.66
N LEU A 31 -5.60 50.63 2.61
CA LEU A 31 -4.52 49.99 1.85
C LEU A 31 -3.22 49.86 2.67
N TRP A 32 -2.89 50.86 3.49
CA TRP A 32 -1.76 50.82 4.41
C TRP A 32 -1.94 49.75 5.47
N TRP A 33 -3.12 49.66 6.09
CA TRP A 33 -3.47 48.62 7.06
C TRP A 33 -3.46 47.22 6.43
N LEU A 34 -4.08 47.08 5.25
CA LEU A 34 -4.04 45.83 4.47
C LEU A 34 -2.61 45.41 4.18
N ARG A 35 -1.75 46.31 3.69
CA ARG A 35 -0.34 46.03 3.40
C ARG A 35 0.41 45.52 4.63
N SER A 36 0.13 46.09 5.80
CA SER A 36 0.76 45.68 7.05
C SER A 36 0.28 44.32 7.56
N THR A 37 -0.97 43.93 7.31
CA THR A 37 -1.53 42.65 7.81
C THR A 37 -1.34 41.49 6.83
N THR A 38 -1.15 41.76 5.53
CA THR A 38 -1.12 40.71 4.50
C THR A 38 0.29 40.21 4.11
N ASN A 39 1.36 40.63 4.79
CA ASN A 39 2.76 40.18 4.58
C ASN A 39 3.08 39.93 3.09
N HIS A 40 2.84 40.96 2.26
CA HIS A 40 3.07 40.88 0.82
C HIS A 40 4.56 40.80 0.51
N GLY A 41 4.99 39.71 -0.12
CA GLY A 41 6.31 39.59 -0.76
C GLY A 41 7.36 38.78 -0.01
N GLN A 42 7.12 38.36 1.24
CA GLN A 42 8.00 37.40 1.90
C GLN A 42 7.74 36.00 1.36
N GLN A 43 8.78 35.43 0.77
CA GLN A 43 8.81 34.10 0.21
C GLN A 43 10.04 33.40 0.76
N ILE A 44 9.82 32.31 1.49
CA ILE A 44 10.86 31.42 2.00
C ILE A 44 11.02 30.29 1.00
N GLU A 45 12.25 29.98 0.66
CA GLU A 45 12.57 28.81 -0.17
C GLU A 45 12.43 27.54 0.68
N VAL A 46 11.72 26.55 0.15
CA VAL A 46 11.51 25.28 0.83
C VAL A 46 12.82 24.49 0.80
N PRO A 47 13.40 24.15 1.97
CA PRO A 47 14.64 23.39 2.04
C PRO A 47 14.45 21.95 1.54
N ASP A 48 15.55 21.30 1.15
CA ASP A 48 15.57 19.88 0.85
C ASP A 48 15.74 19.07 2.15
N LEU A 49 14.70 18.34 2.49
CA LEU A 49 14.60 17.53 3.70
C LEU A 49 14.79 16.04 3.40
N ALA A 50 15.00 15.64 2.14
CA ALA A 50 15.12 14.24 1.77
C ALA A 50 16.24 13.54 2.55
N LYS A 51 15.97 12.33 3.05
CA LYS A 51 16.90 11.49 3.84
C LYS A 51 17.32 12.08 5.19
N ARG A 52 16.83 13.26 5.57
CA ARG A 52 17.06 13.84 6.91
C ARG A 52 16.22 13.14 7.97
N THR A 53 16.75 13.08 9.18
CA THR A 53 16.03 12.59 10.37
C THR A 53 15.03 13.63 10.85
N LEU A 54 13.98 13.20 11.57
CA LEU A 54 12.96 14.12 12.05
C LEU A 54 13.53 15.26 12.92
N GLY A 55 14.55 14.97 13.74
CA GLY A 55 15.22 16.00 14.56
C GLY A 55 15.93 17.05 13.71
N GLU A 56 16.73 16.63 12.72
CA GLU A 56 17.37 17.58 11.80
C GLU A 56 16.34 18.41 11.01
N VAL A 57 15.21 17.81 10.66
CA VAL A 57 14.14 18.49 9.93
C VAL A 57 13.45 19.54 10.78
N GLU A 58 13.24 19.26 12.05
CA GLU A 58 12.68 20.20 13.02
C GLU A 58 13.57 21.44 13.13
N ASP A 59 14.87 21.24 13.35
CA ASP A 59 15.86 22.34 13.41
C ASP A 59 15.86 23.19 12.13
N ILE A 60 15.91 22.54 10.96
CA ILE A 60 15.94 23.23 9.66
C ILE A 60 14.65 24.03 9.41
N LEU A 61 13.49 23.49 9.78
CA LEU A 61 12.22 24.16 9.53
C LEU A 61 11.98 25.31 10.50
N ASP A 62 12.38 25.16 11.77
CA ASP A 62 12.31 26.22 12.77
C ASP A 62 13.23 27.40 12.40
N GLU A 63 14.43 27.14 11.89
CA GLU A 63 15.34 28.18 11.37
C GLU A 63 14.76 28.97 10.19
N ASN A 64 13.82 28.39 9.44
CA ASN A 64 13.21 28.98 8.26
C ASN A 64 11.78 29.50 8.51
N ASP A 65 11.32 29.57 9.77
CA ASP A 65 9.95 29.94 10.15
C ASP A 65 8.88 29.10 9.41
N LEU A 66 9.16 27.81 9.20
CA LEU A 66 8.27 26.83 8.57
C LEU A 66 7.78 25.82 9.61
N ARG A 67 6.61 25.23 9.37
CA ARG A 67 6.07 24.16 10.22
C ARG A 67 6.03 22.85 9.45
N TYR A 68 5.96 21.72 10.16
CA TYR A 68 5.72 20.42 9.54
C TYR A 68 4.45 19.72 10.01
N VAL A 69 3.99 18.79 9.17
CA VAL A 69 2.96 17.79 9.51
C VAL A 69 3.43 16.44 8.98
N ILE A 70 3.45 15.44 9.85
CA ILE A 70 3.81 14.07 9.45
C ILE A 70 2.59 13.41 8.80
N LEU A 71 2.81 12.80 7.64
CA LEU A 71 1.89 11.90 6.97
C LEU A 71 2.31 10.46 7.23
N ASP A 72 1.34 9.59 7.49
CA ASP A 72 1.59 8.16 7.63
C ASP A 72 2.09 7.57 6.30
N SER A 73 3.23 6.88 6.36
CA SER A 73 3.73 6.10 5.22
C SER A 73 3.39 4.64 5.37
N ALA A 74 2.78 4.07 4.32
CA ALA A 74 2.56 2.63 4.23
C ALA A 74 3.75 1.88 3.59
N ASN A 75 4.65 2.59 2.91
CA ASN A 75 5.66 2.00 2.04
C ASN A 75 7.07 2.27 2.57
N PHE A 76 7.74 1.19 2.95
CA PHE A 76 9.15 1.21 3.30
C PHE A 76 10.03 1.34 2.06
N ASN A 77 11.06 2.18 2.13
CA ASN A 77 12.09 2.31 1.11
C ASN A 77 13.47 1.96 1.71
N PRO A 78 14.15 0.89 1.23
CA PRO A 78 15.46 0.50 1.74
C PRO A 78 16.59 1.49 1.40
N ASP A 79 16.41 2.37 0.41
CA ASP A 79 17.41 3.38 0.03
C ASP A 79 17.44 4.60 0.97
N TYR A 80 16.52 4.64 1.94
CA TYR A 80 16.34 5.73 2.89
C TYR A 80 16.61 5.23 4.32
N PRO A 81 17.24 6.05 5.19
CA PRO A 81 17.36 5.72 6.60
C PRO A 81 15.99 5.53 7.29
N ARG A 82 16.00 4.80 8.40
CA ARG A 82 14.81 4.59 9.24
C ARG A 82 14.33 5.94 9.79
N PHE A 83 13.03 6.20 9.75
CA PHE A 83 12.39 7.45 10.20
C PHE A 83 12.88 8.72 9.51
N SER A 84 13.52 8.59 8.35
CA SER A 84 13.92 9.74 7.52
C SER A 84 12.81 10.19 6.58
N VAL A 85 12.87 11.43 6.10
CA VAL A 85 11.91 11.93 5.10
C VAL A 85 12.13 11.25 3.76
N ILE A 86 11.09 10.58 3.26
CA ILE A 86 11.04 10.02 1.90
C ILE A 86 10.54 11.08 0.92
N GLU A 87 9.49 11.79 1.31
CA GLU A 87 8.80 12.75 0.47
C GLU A 87 8.39 13.96 1.29
N GLN A 88 8.44 15.12 0.65
CA GLN A 88 7.97 16.37 1.22
C GLN A 88 7.03 17.09 0.24
N LEU A 89 6.06 17.81 0.79
CA LEU A 89 5.19 18.70 0.03
C LEU A 89 4.99 20.02 0.80
N PRO A 90 5.29 21.19 0.22
CA PRO A 90 5.81 21.42 -1.14
C PRO A 90 7.22 20.84 -1.37
N ARG A 91 7.56 20.62 -2.65
CA ARG A 91 8.89 20.14 -3.04
C ARG A 91 9.97 21.18 -2.73
N ALA A 92 11.19 20.71 -2.51
CA ALA A 92 12.37 21.55 -2.33
C ALA A 92 12.54 22.56 -3.48
N GLY A 93 13.05 23.76 -3.16
CA GLY A 93 13.24 24.87 -4.10
C GLY A 93 11.96 25.60 -4.50
N LYS A 94 10.80 25.26 -3.92
CA LYS A 94 9.57 26.05 -4.06
C LYS A 94 9.57 27.22 -3.09
N PHE A 95 8.86 28.28 -3.45
CA PHE A 95 8.68 29.44 -2.59
C PHE A 95 7.34 29.37 -1.87
N VAL A 96 7.37 29.54 -0.55
CA VAL A 96 6.18 29.53 0.31
C VAL A 96 6.18 30.75 1.23
N LYS A 97 5.03 31.05 1.85
CA LYS A 97 4.98 32.05 2.92
C LYS A 97 5.50 31.44 4.22
N GLU A 98 5.84 32.30 5.17
CA GLU A 98 6.10 31.93 6.57
C GLU A 98 4.93 31.12 7.15
N ASP A 99 5.23 30.33 8.18
CA ASP A 99 4.29 29.50 8.92
C ASP A 99 3.59 28.42 8.06
N ARG A 100 4.08 28.22 6.83
CA ARG A 100 3.57 27.21 5.91
C ARG A 100 3.89 25.83 6.45
N LYS A 101 2.88 24.96 6.43
CA LYS A 101 3.03 23.54 6.75
C LYS A 101 3.65 22.80 5.57
N ILE A 102 4.77 22.15 5.85
CA ILE A 102 5.44 21.17 5.00
C ILE A 102 4.97 19.79 5.43
N TYR A 103 4.30 19.08 4.53
CA TYR A 103 3.85 17.73 4.76
C TYR A 103 5.01 16.76 4.49
N LEU A 104 5.31 15.91 5.45
CA LEU A 104 6.44 15.00 5.42
C LEU A 104 5.95 13.56 5.46
N THR A 105 6.34 12.76 4.48
CA THR A 105 6.16 11.31 4.50
C THR A 105 7.45 10.69 4.99
N LEU A 106 7.40 10.00 6.13
CA LEU A 106 8.57 9.39 6.75
C LEU A 106 8.77 7.93 6.31
N ASN A 107 10.01 7.47 6.31
CA ASN A 107 10.33 6.07 6.10
C ASN A 107 10.02 5.26 7.36
N PRO A 108 9.13 4.25 7.30
CA PRO A 108 8.93 3.38 8.45
C PRO A 108 10.22 2.63 8.81
N SER A 109 10.21 1.96 9.96
CA SER A 109 11.37 1.18 10.42
C SER A 109 11.66 -0.05 9.57
N GLY A 110 10.68 -0.53 8.80
CA GLY A 110 10.78 -1.69 7.93
C GLY A 110 9.47 -1.91 7.15
N TYR A 111 9.41 -3.00 6.42
CA TYR A 111 8.22 -3.41 5.68
C TYR A 111 7.02 -3.64 6.61
N ARG A 112 5.82 -3.27 6.16
CA ARG A 112 4.60 -3.54 6.93
C ARG A 112 4.44 -5.04 7.16
N LYS A 113 3.97 -5.43 8.35
CA LYS A 113 3.63 -6.82 8.66
C LYS A 113 2.19 -7.11 8.26
N VAL A 114 1.97 -8.27 7.66
CA VAL A 114 0.67 -8.75 7.21
C VAL A 114 0.48 -10.19 7.69
N LYS A 115 -0.74 -10.54 8.08
CA LYS A 115 -1.09 -11.90 8.47
C LYS A 115 -1.07 -12.82 7.27
N ILE A 116 -0.45 -13.98 7.43
CA ILE A 116 -0.44 -15.01 6.40
C ILE A 116 -1.87 -15.55 6.24
N PRO A 117 -2.42 -15.57 5.02
CA PRO A 117 -3.74 -16.14 4.75
C PRO A 117 -3.74 -17.66 5.01
N ASP A 118 -4.93 -18.20 5.28
CA ASP A 118 -5.07 -19.65 5.42
C ASP A 118 -4.96 -20.35 4.06
N VAL A 119 -3.78 -20.91 3.82
CA VAL A 119 -3.42 -21.62 2.58
C VAL A 119 -3.10 -23.09 2.83
N VAL A 120 -3.04 -23.53 4.08
CA VAL A 120 -2.80 -24.93 4.44
C VAL A 120 -4.06 -25.73 4.08
N GLY A 121 -3.88 -26.88 3.43
CA GLY A 121 -4.97 -27.69 2.89
C GLY A 121 -5.56 -27.20 1.57
N LYS A 122 -5.12 -26.04 1.04
CA LYS A 122 -5.47 -25.59 -0.32
C LYS A 122 -4.51 -26.19 -1.34
N THR A 123 -4.94 -26.29 -2.60
CA THR A 123 -4.08 -26.75 -3.70
C THR A 123 -2.96 -25.74 -3.98
N SER A 124 -1.82 -26.17 -4.53
CA SER A 124 -0.72 -25.24 -4.89
C SER A 124 -1.21 -24.12 -5.82
N ARG A 125 -2.11 -24.47 -6.75
CA ARG A 125 -2.73 -23.55 -7.71
C ARG A 125 -3.60 -22.47 -7.06
N GLN A 126 -4.09 -22.69 -5.84
CA GLN A 126 -4.84 -21.70 -5.05
C GLN A 126 -3.92 -20.95 -4.08
N ALA A 127 -3.00 -21.66 -3.44
CA ALA A 127 -2.13 -21.11 -2.41
C ALA A 127 -1.14 -20.07 -2.97
N GLU A 128 -0.46 -20.38 -4.09
CA GLU A 128 0.57 -19.48 -4.63
C GLU A 128 0.02 -18.12 -5.07
N PRO A 129 -1.08 -18.01 -5.85
CA PRO A 129 -1.64 -16.72 -6.20
C PRO A 129 -2.12 -15.94 -4.98
N THR A 130 -2.69 -16.64 -3.99
CA THR A 130 -3.18 -16.02 -2.75
C THR A 130 -2.03 -15.38 -1.97
N LEU A 131 -0.91 -16.08 -1.80
CA LEU A 131 0.27 -15.56 -1.11
C LEU A 131 0.93 -14.41 -1.89
N LYS A 132 1.03 -14.53 -3.22
CA LYS A 132 1.57 -13.46 -4.08
C LYS A 132 0.70 -12.20 -4.04
N ALA A 133 -0.62 -12.35 -4.05
CA ALA A 133 -1.56 -11.23 -3.95
C ALA A 133 -1.45 -10.48 -2.62
N MET A 134 -1.09 -11.17 -1.53
CA MET A 134 -0.80 -10.55 -0.24
C MET A 134 0.59 -9.88 -0.17
N GLY A 135 1.39 -9.99 -1.24
CA GLY A 135 2.72 -9.40 -1.34
C GLY A 135 3.85 -10.26 -0.79
N PHE A 136 3.60 -11.55 -0.52
CA PHE A 136 4.65 -12.51 -0.17
C PHE A 136 5.34 -13.05 -1.43
N LYS A 137 6.61 -13.42 -1.31
CA LYS A 137 7.37 -14.09 -2.36
C LYS A 137 7.31 -15.60 -2.14
N ILE A 138 7.13 -16.37 -3.21
CA ILE A 138 7.23 -17.83 -3.13
C ILE A 138 8.69 -18.22 -3.27
N GLY A 139 9.20 -18.97 -2.29
CA GLY A 139 10.54 -19.50 -2.26
C GLY A 139 10.60 -20.90 -2.85
N LYS A 140 11.19 -21.82 -2.08
CA LYS A 140 11.32 -23.22 -2.46
C LYS A 140 9.99 -23.95 -2.29
N VAL A 141 9.58 -24.65 -3.35
CA VAL A 141 8.48 -25.61 -3.29
C VAL A 141 9.08 -27.01 -3.16
N THR A 142 8.74 -27.71 -2.09
CA THR A 142 9.18 -29.08 -1.82
C THR A 142 7.99 -30.00 -1.77
N THR A 143 8.12 -31.22 -2.29
CA THR A 143 7.02 -32.17 -2.33
C THR A 143 7.24 -33.31 -1.34
N LYS A 144 6.16 -33.81 -0.73
CA LYS A 144 6.14 -35.01 0.11
C LYS A 144 5.08 -36.01 -0.38
N PRO A 145 5.28 -37.32 -0.14
CA PRO A 145 4.27 -38.33 -0.42
C PRO A 145 2.92 -37.98 0.23
N HIS A 146 1.88 -37.78 -0.58
CA HIS A 146 0.53 -37.47 -0.10
C HIS A 146 -0.55 -37.90 -1.11
N MET A 147 -1.82 -37.85 -0.69
CA MET A 147 -2.97 -38.19 -1.56
C MET A 147 -3.36 -37.08 -2.55
N SER A 148 -3.04 -35.81 -2.25
CA SER A 148 -3.45 -34.65 -3.05
C SER A 148 -2.31 -33.65 -3.22
N ASP A 149 -2.42 -32.72 -4.18
CA ASP A 149 -1.46 -31.62 -4.44
C ASP A 149 -1.49 -30.47 -3.39
N GLN A 150 -2.15 -30.69 -2.27
CA GLN A 150 -2.44 -29.65 -1.30
C GLN A 150 -1.19 -29.21 -0.53
N VAL A 151 -1.18 -27.96 -0.08
CA VAL A 151 -0.17 -27.42 0.83
C VAL A 151 -0.33 -28.09 2.19
N LEU A 152 0.69 -28.83 2.59
CA LEU A 152 0.75 -29.50 3.88
C LEU A 152 1.28 -28.56 4.96
N GLU A 153 2.34 -27.82 4.63
CA GLU A 153 3.04 -26.95 5.56
C GLU A 153 3.62 -25.74 4.83
N ILE A 154 3.72 -24.63 5.55
CA ILE A 154 4.41 -23.43 5.10
C ILE A 154 5.60 -23.16 6.01
N ARG A 155 6.70 -22.67 5.44
CA ARG A 155 7.93 -22.34 6.19
C ARG A 155 8.45 -20.97 5.79
N HIS A 156 9.11 -20.30 6.73
CA HIS A 156 9.84 -19.06 6.49
C HIS A 156 11.20 -19.15 7.19
N ALA A 157 12.28 -18.83 6.47
CA ALA A 157 13.65 -18.92 6.97
C ALA A 157 13.98 -20.29 7.61
N GLY A 158 13.45 -21.39 7.05
CA GLY A 158 13.63 -22.74 7.56
C GLY A 158 12.74 -23.14 8.75
N SER A 159 11.97 -22.22 9.35
CA SER A 159 11.06 -22.52 10.46
C SER A 159 9.63 -22.77 9.97
N LYS A 160 8.92 -23.73 10.57
CA LYS A 160 7.49 -23.97 10.29
C LYS A 160 6.68 -22.83 10.89
N ILE A 161 5.77 -22.27 10.10
CA ILE A 161 4.87 -21.19 10.49
C ILE A 161 3.42 -21.61 10.31
N THR A 162 2.51 -21.00 11.06
CA THR A 162 1.07 -21.27 10.95
C THR A 162 0.35 -20.13 10.24
N PRO A 163 -0.77 -20.39 9.55
CA PRO A 163 -1.69 -19.35 9.11
C PRO A 163 -2.01 -18.36 10.23
N GLY A 164 -2.19 -17.09 9.88
CA GLY A 164 -2.43 -16.00 10.83
C GLY A 164 -1.18 -15.41 11.48
N THR A 165 -0.01 -16.04 11.35
CA THR A 165 1.27 -15.44 11.77
C THR A 165 1.54 -14.15 10.99
N GLU A 166 2.06 -13.12 11.66
CA GLU A 166 2.43 -11.86 11.01
C GLU A 166 3.86 -11.92 10.47
N LEU A 167 4.01 -11.67 9.17
CA LEU A 167 5.30 -11.55 8.51
C LEU A 167 5.36 -10.26 7.70
N GLU A 168 6.57 -9.75 7.51
CA GLU A 168 6.81 -8.58 6.66
C GLU A 168 6.37 -8.87 5.23
N ILE A 169 5.67 -7.91 4.62
CA ILE A 169 5.42 -7.94 3.18
C ILE A 169 6.77 -8.04 2.46
N THR A 170 6.82 -8.78 1.35
CA THR A 170 8.05 -9.21 0.64
C THR A 170 8.83 -10.37 1.25
N SER A 171 8.44 -10.88 2.42
CA SER A 171 9.01 -12.11 2.99
C SER A 171 8.84 -13.30 2.04
N THR A 172 9.83 -14.19 2.03
CA THR A 172 9.81 -15.41 1.22
C THR A 172 9.21 -16.56 2.00
N ILE A 173 8.20 -17.23 1.45
CA ILE A 173 7.54 -18.39 2.04
C ILE A 173 7.83 -19.62 1.19
N ASP A 174 8.36 -20.65 1.84
CA ASP A 174 8.58 -21.97 1.25
C ASP A 174 7.33 -22.83 1.46
N LEU A 175 6.94 -23.58 0.44
CA LEU A 175 5.74 -24.42 0.44
C LEU A 175 6.14 -25.89 0.45
N ILE A 176 5.50 -26.67 1.32
CA ILE A 176 5.55 -28.13 1.28
C ILE A 176 4.20 -28.63 0.77
N ILE A 177 4.19 -29.21 -0.42
CA ILE A 177 2.99 -29.70 -1.10
C ILE A 177 3.01 -31.24 -1.20
N GLY A 178 1.85 -31.84 -1.43
CA GLY A 178 1.75 -33.27 -1.75
C GLY A 178 2.04 -33.59 -3.22
N ASP A 179 2.56 -34.79 -3.52
CA ASP A 179 2.85 -35.27 -4.90
C ASP A 179 1.75 -36.14 -5.52
N GLU A 180 0.67 -36.43 -4.80
CA GLU A 180 -0.37 -37.39 -5.20
C GLU A 180 0.15 -38.84 -5.37
N SER A 181 1.37 -39.16 -4.94
CA SER A 181 1.97 -40.49 -5.13
C SER A 181 1.15 -41.60 -4.48
N LEU A 182 0.56 -41.31 -3.32
CA LEU A 182 -0.21 -42.30 -2.57
C LEU A 182 -1.58 -42.59 -3.21
N SER A 183 -2.15 -41.62 -3.95
CA SER A 183 -3.39 -41.82 -4.71
C SER A 183 -3.18 -42.73 -5.92
N ARG A 184 -1.99 -42.70 -6.53
CA ARG A 184 -1.63 -43.58 -7.66
C ARG A 184 -1.49 -45.04 -7.22
N ILE A 185 -0.89 -45.26 -6.06
CA ILE A 185 -0.71 -46.60 -5.48
C ILE A 185 -2.07 -47.27 -5.22
N ASN A 186 -3.03 -46.54 -4.66
CA ASN A 186 -4.37 -47.07 -4.36
C ASN A 186 -5.19 -47.41 -5.62
N ARG A 187 -5.00 -46.69 -6.74
CA ARG A 187 -5.63 -47.07 -8.01
C ARG A 187 -5.06 -48.38 -8.55
N ASN A 188 -3.74 -48.49 -8.59
CA ASN A 188 -3.08 -49.69 -9.12
C ASN A 188 -3.43 -50.95 -8.32
N SER A 189 -3.55 -50.86 -6.99
CA SER A 189 -3.97 -52.00 -6.16
C SER A 189 -5.42 -52.43 -6.38
N ASN A 190 -6.31 -51.51 -6.78
CA ASN A 190 -7.70 -51.85 -7.09
C ASN A 190 -7.82 -52.46 -8.50
N GLU A 191 -7.04 -51.99 -9.46
CA GLU A 191 -6.99 -52.54 -10.82
C GLU A 191 -6.41 -53.97 -10.86
N GLU A 192 -5.43 -54.30 -9.99
CA GLU A 192 -4.90 -55.67 -9.85
C GLU A 192 -5.94 -56.64 -9.26
N ASN A 193 -6.74 -56.20 -8.27
CA ASN A 193 -7.78 -57.03 -7.66
C ASN A 193 -9.00 -57.28 -8.57
N GLU A 194 -9.34 -56.33 -9.46
CA GLU A 194 -10.42 -56.51 -10.44
C GLU A 194 -10.06 -57.53 -11.55
N ASN A 195 -8.76 -57.67 -11.86
CA ASN A 195 -8.28 -58.57 -12.90
C ASN A 195 -8.16 -60.05 -12.44
N GLU A 196 -8.08 -60.30 -11.12
CA GLU A 196 -8.08 -61.66 -10.55
C GLU A 196 -9.50 -62.23 -10.32
N GLY A 197 -10.54 -61.38 -10.29
CA GLY A 197 -11.94 -61.79 -10.05
C GLY A 197 -12.68 -62.35 -11.28
N SER A 198 -12.06 -62.37 -12.46
CA SER A 198 -12.71 -62.71 -13.74
C SER A 198 -12.16 -63.99 -14.37
N GLN A 199 -12.04 -65.09 -13.60
CA GLN A 199 -11.86 -66.43 -14.16
C GLN A 199 -13.17 -67.23 -14.02
N THR A 200 -14.00 -67.18 -15.06
CA THR A 200 -15.09 -68.14 -15.28
C THR A 200 -14.49 -69.54 -15.38
N PRO A 201 -14.97 -70.56 -14.65
CA PRO A 201 -14.47 -71.92 -14.86
C PRO A 201 -14.92 -72.41 -16.23
N VAL A 202 -13.96 -72.55 -17.15
CA VAL A 202 -14.12 -73.31 -18.39
C VAL A 202 -14.20 -74.77 -18.00
N ASN A 203 -15.41 -75.33 -18.00
CA ASN A 203 -15.58 -76.78 -17.97
C ASN A 203 -15.76 -77.24 -19.42
N SER A 204 -14.69 -77.81 -19.98
CA SER A 204 -14.68 -78.44 -21.28
C SER A 204 -14.13 -79.85 -21.17
N GLU A 205 -14.78 -80.72 -21.94
CA GLU A 205 -14.39 -82.07 -22.36
C GLU A 205 -15.05 -83.24 -21.61
N GLU A 206 -15.44 -84.34 -22.25
CA GLU A 206 -16.02 -84.68 -23.56
C GLU A 206 -16.20 -86.22 -23.50
N LEU A 207 -17.31 -86.70 -24.07
CA LEU A 207 -17.61 -88.03 -24.60
C LEU A 207 -16.80 -89.26 -24.13
N GLU A 208 -17.51 -90.26 -23.59
CA GLU A 208 -17.39 -91.64 -24.11
C GLU A 208 -18.77 -92.29 -24.16
N GLY A 209 -19.12 -92.82 -25.33
CA GLY A 209 -20.23 -93.76 -25.50
C GLY A 209 -19.71 -95.10 -25.97
N ASN A 210 -20.29 -96.20 -25.49
CA ASN A 210 -20.71 -97.35 -26.31
C ASN A 210 -21.39 -98.45 -25.48
N GLY A 211 -22.32 -99.18 -26.09
CA GLY A 211 -22.30 -100.64 -25.97
C GLY A 211 -23.45 -101.37 -25.25
N ALA A 212 -24.45 -101.73 -26.06
CA ALA A 212 -24.93 -103.11 -26.26
C ALA A 212 -26.01 -103.78 -25.36
N ARG A 213 -27.03 -104.27 -26.10
CA ARG A 213 -27.99 -105.37 -25.90
C ARG A 213 -29.29 -105.09 -25.15
#